data_AF-A0ABD5RPP8-F1
#
_entry.id   AF-A0ABD5RPP8-F1
#
_cell.length_a   1.000
_cell.length_b   1.000
_cell.length_c   1.000
_cell.angle_alpha   90.00
_cell.angle_beta   90.00
_cell.angle_gamma   90.00
#
_symmetry.space_group_name_H-M   'P 1'
#
loop_
_entity.id
_entity.type
_entity.pdbx_description
1 polymer ?
#
loop_
_entity_poly.entity_id
_entity_poly.type
_entity_poly.pdbx_seq_one_letter_code
_entity_poly.pdbx_strand_id
1 'polypeptide(L)'
;MLAALLVAFVVLTCLLVAVLAVGALTALATLSAPVSVFLTSVVPYVAAAAILGVLEVVVVVALAWTLVKRSEFSVRGGRLESLANHAERHSDVARSLGLSSLVERPPERRREDALDTLKRRYADGELDEAEFERRLGRLLDNDDVDTARARRERARLRE
;
A
#
# COMPACT_ATOMS: atom_id res chain seq x y z
N MET A 1 16.17 -6.83 1.24
CA MET A 1 14.92 -6.43 1.93
C MET A 1 13.74 -7.34 1.60
N LEU A 2 13.06 -7.23 0.45
CA LEU A 2 11.75 -7.89 0.23
C LEU A 2 11.72 -9.41 0.53
N ALA A 3 12.71 -10.18 0.09
CA ALA A 3 12.80 -11.61 0.42
C ALA A 3 12.90 -11.87 1.95
N ALA A 4 13.59 -11.02 2.70
CA ALA A 4 13.68 -11.13 4.16
C ALA A 4 12.36 -10.75 4.84
N LEU A 5 11.57 -9.81 4.27
CA LEU A 5 10.23 -9.51 4.76
C LEU A 5 9.25 -10.66 4.48
N LEU A 6 9.35 -11.33 3.33
CA LEU A 6 8.58 -12.55 3.05
C LEU A 6 8.93 -13.70 4.01
N VAL A 7 10.22 -13.93 4.28
CA VAL A 7 10.66 -14.92 5.27
C VAL A 7 10.18 -14.55 6.67
N ALA A 8 10.30 -13.28 7.08
CA ALA A 8 9.80 -12.81 8.36
C ALA A 8 8.28 -12.98 8.50
N PHE A 9 7.51 -12.69 7.44
CA PHE A 9 6.07 -12.94 7.40
C PHE A 9 5.76 -14.42 7.60
N VAL A 10 6.30 -15.31 6.77
CA VAL A 10 6.06 -16.77 6.88
C VAL A 10 6.47 -17.32 8.26
N VAL A 11 7.59 -16.86 8.82
CA VAL A 11 8.03 -17.27 10.16
C VAL A 11 7.06 -16.76 11.24
N LEU A 12 6.61 -15.51 11.16
CA LEU A 12 5.61 -14.96 12.11
C LEU A 12 4.27 -15.70 12.00
N THR A 13 3.74 -15.93 10.80
CA THR A 13 2.49 -16.68 10.60
C THR A 13 2.60 -18.09 11.17
N CYS A 14 3.69 -18.82 10.88
CA CYS A 14 3.93 -20.16 11.44
C CYS A 14 4.04 -20.14 12.98
N LEU A 15 4.69 -19.14 13.56
CA LEU A 15 4.86 -19.02 15.01
C LEU A 15 3.53 -18.64 15.69
N LEU A 16 2.73 -17.75 15.09
CA LEU A 16 1.37 -17.43 15.54
C LEU A 16 0.47 -18.68 15.50
N VAL A 17 0.48 -19.44 14.41
CA VAL A 17 -0.27 -20.70 14.30
C VAL A 17 0.17 -21.71 15.37
N ALA A 18 1.48 -21.84 15.63
CA ALA A 18 1.98 -22.70 16.69
C ALA A 18 1.54 -22.25 18.10
N VAL A 19 1.60 -20.95 18.39
CA VAL A 19 1.14 -20.38 19.68
C VAL A 19 -0.36 -20.59 19.88
N LEU A 20 -1.17 -20.37 18.84
CA LEU A 20 -2.62 -20.61 18.88
C LEU A 20 -2.95 -22.09 19.05
N ALA A 21 -2.25 -22.99 18.35
CA ALA A 21 -2.46 -24.44 18.46
C ALA A 21 -2.11 -24.97 19.86
N VAL A 22 -0.96 -24.56 20.42
CA VAL A 22 -0.58 -24.95 21.79
C VAL A 22 -1.53 -24.31 22.81
N GLY A 23 -1.89 -23.04 22.66
CA GLY A 23 -2.85 -22.38 23.55
C GLY A 23 -4.23 -23.04 23.56
N ALA A 24 -4.71 -23.50 22.40
CA ALA A 24 -5.96 -24.26 22.27
C ALA A 24 -5.86 -25.64 22.95
N LEU A 25 -4.75 -26.37 22.76
CA LEU A 25 -4.51 -27.64 23.45
C LEU A 25 -4.43 -27.47 24.98
N THR A 26 -3.76 -26.42 25.46
CA THR A 26 -3.70 -26.09 26.89
C THR A 26 -5.07 -25.70 27.45
N ALA A 27 -5.88 -24.94 26.71
CA ALA A 27 -7.26 -24.62 27.10
C ALA A 27 -8.14 -25.88 27.22
N LEU A 28 -8.03 -26.80 26.27
CA LEU A 28 -8.74 -28.09 26.31
C LEU A 28 -8.25 -28.98 27.46
N ALA A 29 -6.93 -29.04 27.71
CA ALA A 29 -6.34 -29.82 28.80
C ALA A 29 -6.67 -29.27 30.20
N THR A 30 -6.99 -27.98 30.32
CA THR A 30 -7.36 -27.32 31.59
C THR A 30 -8.87 -27.09 31.76
N LEU A 31 -9.70 -27.61 30.85
CA LEU A 31 -11.15 -27.36 30.83
C LEU A 31 -11.91 -27.90 32.07
N SER A 32 -11.36 -28.92 32.74
CA SER A 32 -11.88 -29.48 33.99
C SER A 32 -11.20 -28.95 35.26
N ALA A 33 -10.22 -28.04 35.12
CA ALA A 33 -9.51 -27.42 36.24
C ALA A 33 -10.28 -26.21 36.79
N PRO A 34 -9.95 -25.71 38.00
CA PRO A 34 -10.47 -24.44 38.48
C PRO A 34 -10.16 -23.30 37.51
N VAL A 35 -11.10 -22.36 37.34
CA VAL A 35 -11.01 -21.24 36.38
C VAL A 35 -9.73 -20.42 36.55
N SER A 36 -9.20 -20.29 37.77
CA SER A 36 -7.90 -19.65 38.04
C SER A 36 -6.71 -20.36 37.36
N VAL A 37 -6.70 -21.69 37.34
CA VAL A 37 -5.67 -22.49 36.67
C VAL A 37 -5.80 -22.33 35.16
N PHE A 38 -7.01 -22.50 34.62
CA PHE A 38 -7.31 -22.29 33.20
C PHE A 38 -6.84 -20.90 32.72
N LEU A 39 -7.21 -19.83 33.42
CA LEU A 39 -6.81 -18.46 33.06
C LEU A 39 -5.29 -18.28 33.14
N THR A 40 -4.65 -18.73 34.21
CA THR A 40 -3.18 -18.63 34.37
C THR A 40 -2.43 -19.38 33.26
N SER A 41 -2.95 -20.52 32.82
CA SER A 41 -2.39 -21.29 31.71
C SER A 41 -2.67 -20.69 30.33
N VAL A 42 -3.85 -20.12 30.08
CA VAL A 42 -4.26 -19.64 28.74
C VAL A 42 -3.79 -18.21 28.43
N VAL A 43 -3.77 -17.31 29.43
CA VAL A 43 -3.35 -15.90 29.28
C VAL A 43 -2.00 -15.71 28.57
N PRO A 44 -0.90 -16.45 28.85
CA PRO A 44 0.37 -16.24 28.15
C PRO A 44 0.28 -16.51 26.64
N TYR A 45 -0.53 -17.47 26.19
CA TYR A 45 -0.73 -17.74 24.76
C TYR A 45 -1.55 -16.64 24.08
N VAL A 46 -2.56 -16.09 24.76
CA VAL A 46 -3.34 -14.94 24.26
C VAL A 46 -2.45 -13.70 24.13
N ALA A 47 -1.61 -13.42 25.13
CA ALA A 47 -0.66 -12.31 25.09
C ALA A 47 0.38 -12.48 23.97
N ALA A 48 0.94 -13.68 23.81
CA ALA A 48 1.89 -13.98 22.73
C ALA A 48 1.23 -13.84 21.35
N ALA A 49 0.02 -14.37 21.15
CA ALA A 49 -0.72 -14.26 19.90
C ALA A 49 -1.04 -12.80 19.55
N ALA A 50 -1.42 -11.97 20.53
CA ALA A 50 -1.66 -10.54 20.32
C ALA A 50 -0.38 -9.80 19.87
N ILE A 51 0.76 -10.06 20.51
CA ILE A 51 2.06 -9.48 20.12
C ILE A 51 2.45 -9.91 18.70
N LEU A 52 2.28 -11.20 18.37
CA LEU A 52 2.61 -11.75 17.05
C LEU A 52 1.71 -11.18 15.94
N GLY A 53 0.40 -11.05 16.19
CA GLY A 53 -0.51 -10.41 15.23
C GLY A 53 -0.17 -8.94 14.96
N VAL A 54 0.26 -8.19 15.98
CA VAL A 54 0.76 -6.81 15.79
C VAL A 54 2.05 -6.79 14.94
N LEU A 55 3.00 -7.69 15.21
CA LEU A 55 4.22 -7.83 14.41
C LEU A 55 3.93 -8.23 12.96
N GLU A 56 2.97 -9.14 12.75
CA GLU A 56 2.53 -9.57 11.42
C GLU A 56 1.90 -8.42 10.63
N VAL A 57 1.04 -7.61 11.26
CA VAL A 57 0.51 -6.36 10.67
C VAL A 57 1.63 -5.39 10.29
N VAL A 58 2.63 -5.19 11.16
CA VAL A 58 3.79 -4.32 10.86
C VAL A 58 4.59 -4.86 9.66
N VAL A 59 4.80 -6.17 9.57
CA VAL A 59 5.49 -6.79 8.41
C VAL A 59 4.64 -6.69 7.14
N VAL A 60 3.33 -6.87 7.20
CA VAL A 60 2.41 -6.68 6.05
C VAL A 60 2.44 -5.23 5.56
N VAL A 61 2.42 -4.24 6.47
CA VAL A 61 2.55 -2.81 6.11
C VAL A 61 3.91 -2.50 5.49
N ALA A 62 5.00 -3.05 6.03
CA ALA A 62 6.34 -2.91 5.45
C ALA A 62 6.46 -3.60 4.08
N LEU A 63 5.79 -4.73 3.88
CA LEU A 63 5.75 -5.46 2.61
C LEU A 63 4.93 -4.69 1.55
N ALA A 64 3.78 -4.13 1.94
CA ALA A 64 2.99 -3.24 1.08
C ALA A 64 3.77 -1.97 0.70
N TRP A 65 4.42 -1.30 1.66
CA TRP A 65 5.23 -0.11 1.40
C TRP A 65 6.43 -0.40 0.49
N THR A 66 7.13 -1.53 0.70
CA THR A 66 8.24 -1.92 -0.19
C THR A 66 7.77 -2.40 -1.56
N LEU A 67 6.56 -2.95 -1.72
CA LEU A 67 5.95 -3.22 -3.03
C LEU A 67 5.58 -1.93 -3.76
N VAL A 68 4.94 -0.97 -3.08
CA VAL A 68 4.61 0.34 -3.66
C VAL A 68 5.88 1.07 -4.08
N LYS A 69 6.88 1.19 -3.21
CA LYS A 69 8.16 1.85 -3.55
C LYS A 69 8.94 1.12 -4.66
N ARG A 70 8.79 -0.21 -4.79
CA ARG A 70 9.40 -0.96 -5.89
C ARG A 70 8.63 -0.83 -7.21
N SER A 71 7.37 -0.37 -7.19
CA SER A 71 6.53 -0.22 -8.38
C SER A 71 6.85 1.01 -9.26
N GLU A 72 7.79 1.86 -8.83
CA GLU A 72 8.43 2.91 -9.62
C GLU A 72 9.17 2.39 -10.88
N PHE A 73 9.31 1.06 -11.04
CA PHE A 73 9.44 0.42 -12.35
C PHE A 73 8.28 -0.57 -12.60
N SER A 74 7.41 -0.24 -13.56
CA SER A 74 6.48 -1.16 -14.25
C SER A 74 5.35 -1.83 -13.43
N VAL A 75 4.41 -1.02 -12.89
CA VAL A 75 3.01 -1.46 -12.72
C VAL A 75 2.10 -0.67 -13.66
N ARG A 76 1.73 -1.31 -14.78
CA ARG A 76 0.85 -0.75 -15.83
C ARG A 76 -0.55 -0.43 -15.24
N GLY A 77 -0.95 0.83 -15.27
CA GLY A 77 -2.05 1.37 -14.43
C GLY A 77 -3.44 0.71 -14.52
N GLY A 78 -3.78 0.04 -15.63
CA GLY A 78 -5.16 -0.43 -15.87
C GLY A 78 -5.67 -1.58 -14.99
N ARG A 79 -4.81 -2.34 -14.29
CA ARG A 79 -5.28 -3.49 -13.47
C ARG A 79 -5.82 -3.07 -12.09
N LEU A 80 -5.28 -2.01 -11.49
CA LEU A 80 -5.76 -1.49 -10.21
C LEU A 80 -7.08 -0.72 -10.39
N GLU A 81 -7.18 0.07 -11.47
CA GLU A 81 -8.41 0.76 -11.88
C GLU A 81 -9.57 -0.23 -12.12
N SER A 82 -9.31 -1.33 -12.83
CA SER A 82 -10.29 -2.40 -13.06
C SER A 82 -10.76 -3.08 -11.77
N LEU A 83 -9.87 -3.28 -10.79
CA LEU A 83 -10.23 -3.87 -9.49
C LEU A 83 -11.02 -2.90 -8.60
N ALA A 84 -10.66 -1.62 -8.57
CA ALA A 84 -11.41 -0.58 -7.87
C ALA A 84 -12.84 -0.46 -8.45
N ASN A 85 -12.96 -0.35 -9.77
CA ASN A 85 -14.22 -0.25 -10.50
C ASN A 85 -15.04 -1.57 -10.49
N HIS A 86 -14.47 -2.68 -10.02
CA HIS A 86 -15.20 -3.90 -9.71
C HIS A 86 -15.70 -3.92 -8.25
N ALA A 87 -14.87 -3.53 -7.29
CA ALA A 87 -15.25 -3.42 -5.87
C ALA A 87 -16.35 -2.37 -5.63
N GLU A 88 -16.26 -1.22 -6.32
CA GLU A 88 -17.26 -0.13 -6.28
C GLU A 88 -18.63 -0.55 -6.83
N ARG A 89 -18.66 -1.62 -7.64
CA ARG A 89 -19.89 -2.25 -8.17
C ARG A 89 -20.56 -3.24 -7.21
N HIS A 90 -19.96 -3.49 -6.05
CA HIS A 90 -20.46 -4.42 -5.04
C HIS A 90 -20.48 -3.85 -3.61
N SER A 91 -20.19 -2.55 -3.45
CA SER A 91 -20.03 -1.91 -2.15
C SER A 91 -20.42 -0.44 -2.16
N ASP A 92 -21.64 -0.13 -1.71
CA ASP A 92 -22.04 1.25 -1.39
C ASP A 92 -21.21 1.83 -0.22
N VAL A 93 -20.64 0.97 0.62
CA VAL A 93 -19.70 1.35 1.69
C VAL A 93 -18.44 1.99 1.10
N ALA A 94 -17.89 1.43 0.01
CA ALA A 94 -16.72 2.01 -0.67
C ALA A 94 -17.02 3.41 -1.23
N ARG A 95 -18.25 3.62 -1.76
CA ARG A 95 -18.72 4.94 -2.24
C ARG A 95 -18.86 5.94 -1.09
N SER A 96 -19.37 5.50 0.07
CA SER A 96 -19.53 6.36 1.25
C SER A 96 -18.21 6.84 1.87
N LEU A 97 -17.11 6.10 1.66
CA LEU A 97 -15.78 6.41 2.19
C LEU A 97 -14.91 7.27 1.26
N GLY A 98 -15.43 7.70 0.11
CA GLY A 98 -14.76 8.68 -0.77
C GLY A 98 -13.41 8.24 -1.33
N LEU A 99 -13.13 6.93 -1.41
CA LEU A 99 -11.80 6.41 -1.76
C LEU A 99 -11.33 6.84 -3.16
N SER A 100 -12.25 7.17 -4.06
CA SER A 100 -11.95 7.77 -5.37
C SER A 100 -11.17 9.08 -5.25
N SER A 101 -11.55 10.00 -4.34
CA SER A 101 -10.83 11.27 -4.15
C SER A 101 -9.46 11.12 -3.48
N LEU A 102 -9.18 9.96 -2.87
CA LEU A 102 -7.85 9.60 -2.36
C LEU A 102 -6.96 8.93 -3.43
N VAL A 103 -7.58 8.32 -4.45
CA VAL A 103 -6.90 7.68 -5.59
C VAL A 103 -6.65 8.67 -6.74
N GLU A 104 -7.47 9.72 -6.86
CA GLU A 104 -7.34 10.83 -7.82
C GLU A 104 -6.10 11.69 -7.51
N ARG A 105 -4.92 11.14 -7.82
CA ARG A 105 -3.60 11.71 -7.55
C ARG A 105 -3.53 13.14 -8.11
N PRO A 106 -3.19 14.17 -7.28
CA PRO A 106 -3.18 15.56 -7.72
C PRO A 106 -2.22 15.76 -8.91
N PRO A 107 -2.49 16.72 -9.81
CA PRO A 107 -1.80 16.81 -11.10
C PRO A 107 -0.28 16.98 -10.96
N GLU A 108 0.19 17.77 -10.00
CA GLU A 108 1.61 17.95 -9.69
C GLU A 108 2.33 16.61 -9.45
N ARG A 109 1.75 15.73 -8.62
CA ARG A 109 2.34 14.39 -8.34
C ARG A 109 2.49 13.55 -9.60
N ARG A 110 1.51 13.61 -10.51
CA ARG A 110 1.59 12.89 -11.80
C ARG A 110 2.67 13.48 -12.73
N ARG A 111 3.04 14.76 -12.59
CA ARG A 111 4.14 15.38 -13.35
C ARG A 111 5.51 15.07 -12.73
N GLU A 112 5.64 15.05 -11.40
CA GLU A 112 6.82 14.53 -10.69
C GLU A 112 7.16 13.10 -11.17
N ASP A 113 6.19 12.19 -11.07
CA ASP A 113 6.30 10.79 -11.52
C ASP A 113 6.78 10.68 -12.99
N ALA A 114 6.23 11.53 -13.88
CA ALA A 114 6.52 11.52 -15.31
C ALA A 114 7.90 12.11 -15.66
N LEU A 115 8.30 13.18 -14.97
CA LEU A 115 9.59 13.85 -15.17
C LEU A 115 10.76 12.96 -14.72
N ASP A 116 10.65 12.31 -13.56
CA ASP A 116 11.70 11.40 -13.08
C ASP A 116 11.75 10.11 -13.91
N THR A 117 10.60 9.63 -14.41
CA THR A 117 10.55 8.57 -15.45
C THR A 117 11.21 8.99 -16.77
N LEU A 118 11.29 10.29 -17.08
CA LEU A 118 12.00 10.79 -18.27
C LEU A 118 13.52 10.87 -18.02
N LYS A 119 13.95 11.49 -16.91
CA LYS A 119 15.37 11.57 -16.51
C LYS A 119 16.02 10.19 -16.40
N ARG A 120 15.33 9.25 -15.75
CA ARG A 120 15.73 7.84 -15.60
C ARG A 120 16.18 7.23 -16.93
N ARG A 121 15.34 7.32 -17.95
CA ARG A 121 15.57 6.69 -19.26
C ARG A 121 16.67 7.36 -20.09
N TYR A 122 16.93 8.64 -19.85
CA TYR A 122 18.12 9.31 -20.40
C TYR A 122 19.40 8.80 -19.70
N ALA A 123 19.40 8.71 -18.37
CA ALA A 123 20.54 8.16 -17.60
C ALA A 123 20.80 6.66 -17.87
N ASP A 124 19.75 5.88 -18.12
CA ASP A 124 19.81 4.46 -18.53
C ASP A 124 20.23 4.29 -20.02
N GLY A 125 20.37 5.37 -20.79
CA GLY A 125 20.74 5.35 -22.21
C GLY A 125 19.64 4.91 -23.18
N GLU A 126 18.38 4.80 -22.72
CA GLU A 126 17.21 4.49 -23.57
C GLU A 126 16.75 5.69 -24.44
N LEU A 127 17.26 6.90 -24.16
CA LEU A 127 16.91 8.14 -24.86
C LEU A 127 18.17 8.93 -25.24
N ASP A 128 18.26 9.29 -26.51
CA ASP A 128 19.19 10.30 -27.02
C ASP A 128 18.81 11.72 -26.53
N GLU A 129 19.73 12.69 -26.61
CA GLU A 129 19.51 14.07 -26.17
C GLU A 129 18.31 14.71 -26.88
N ALA A 130 18.26 14.58 -28.21
CA ALA A 130 17.15 15.08 -29.03
C ALA A 130 15.82 14.32 -28.82
N GLU A 131 15.84 13.14 -28.19
CA GLU A 131 14.65 12.46 -27.66
C GLU A 131 14.23 13.05 -26.30
N PHE A 132 15.20 13.30 -25.42
CA PHE A 132 14.98 13.84 -24.08
C PHE A 132 14.40 15.25 -24.13
N GLU A 133 15.07 16.20 -24.78
CA GLU A 133 14.60 17.60 -24.92
C GLU A 133 13.18 17.67 -25.51
N ARG A 134 12.94 16.93 -26.60
CA ARG A 134 11.65 16.88 -27.32
C ARG A 134 10.51 16.20 -26.53
N ARG A 135 10.85 15.48 -25.45
CA ARG A 135 9.88 14.91 -24.49
C ARG A 135 9.73 15.82 -23.27
N LEU A 136 10.79 16.50 -22.85
CA LEU A 136 10.80 17.45 -21.73
C LEU A 136 10.02 18.73 -22.05
N GLY A 137 10.26 19.35 -23.20
CA GLY A 137 9.52 20.55 -23.63
C GLY A 137 8.00 20.33 -23.64
N ARG A 138 7.55 19.21 -24.22
CA ARG A 138 6.13 18.81 -24.20
C ARG A 138 5.58 18.48 -22.81
N LEU A 139 6.41 18.18 -21.81
CA LEU A 139 5.95 18.01 -20.43
C LEU A 139 5.76 19.37 -19.75
N LEU A 140 6.60 20.35 -20.07
CA LEU A 140 6.56 21.72 -19.55
C LEU A 140 5.45 22.56 -20.22
N ASP A 141 5.28 22.49 -21.55
CA ASP A 141 4.23 23.22 -22.28
C ASP A 141 2.82 22.93 -21.73
N ASN A 142 2.57 21.68 -21.29
CA ASN A 142 1.29 21.29 -20.69
C ASN A 142 1.17 21.75 -19.23
N ASP A 143 2.29 21.93 -18.51
CA ASP A 143 2.31 22.41 -17.13
C ASP A 143 1.82 23.86 -17.04
N ASP A 144 2.28 24.73 -17.96
CA ASP A 144 1.82 26.12 -18.09
C ASP A 144 0.32 26.22 -18.44
N VAL A 145 -0.15 25.42 -19.40
CA VAL A 145 -1.56 25.42 -19.84
C VAL A 145 -2.51 24.99 -18.72
N ASP A 146 -2.19 23.91 -18.02
CA ASP A 146 -3.00 23.43 -16.89
C ASP A 146 -2.93 24.37 -15.68
N THR A 147 -1.76 24.94 -15.39
CA THR A 147 -1.59 25.91 -14.30
C THR A 147 -2.38 27.20 -14.57
N ALA A 148 -2.38 27.68 -15.81
CA ALA A 148 -3.23 28.80 -16.25
C ALA A 148 -4.73 28.45 -16.14
N ARG A 149 -5.13 27.21 -16.45
CA ARG A 149 -6.51 26.72 -16.29
C ARG A 149 -6.94 26.68 -14.82
N ALA A 150 -6.17 26.03 -13.95
CA ALA A 150 -6.45 25.94 -12.52
C ALA A 150 -6.52 27.32 -11.84
N ARG A 151 -5.69 28.28 -12.30
CA ARG A 151 -5.74 29.66 -11.81
C ARG A 151 -7.01 30.41 -12.22
N ARG A 152 -7.52 30.18 -13.44
CA ARG A 152 -8.82 30.74 -13.91
C ARG A 152 -10.00 30.13 -13.17
N GLU A 153 -9.96 28.84 -12.89
CA GLU A 153 -11.02 28.12 -12.16
C GLU A 153 -11.10 28.57 -10.69
N ARG A 154 -9.95 28.73 -10.02
CA ARG A 154 -9.86 29.33 -8.66
C ARG A 154 -10.27 30.80 -8.59
N ALA A 155 -10.30 31.53 -9.71
CA ALA A 155 -10.85 32.88 -9.77
C ALA A 155 -12.39 32.86 -9.82
N ARG A 156 -12.97 31.99 -10.66
CA ARG A 156 -14.43 31.81 -10.79
C ARG A 156 -15.12 31.27 -9.53
N LEU A 157 -14.38 30.61 -8.64
CA LEU A 157 -14.87 30.12 -7.34
C LEU A 157 -14.72 31.16 -6.21
N ARG A 158 -14.50 32.44 -6.55
CA ARG A 158 -14.33 33.57 -5.62
C ARG A 158 -15.16 34.81 -6.01
N GLU A 159 -16.02 34.67 -7.01
CA GLU A 159 -17.08 35.60 -7.40
C GLU A 159 -18.44 35.01 -6.99
#